data_AF-A0A2I0HEF9-F1
#
_entry.id   AF-A0A2I0HEF9-F1
#
_cell.length_a   1.000
_cell.length_b   1.000
_cell.length_c   1.000
_cell.angle_alpha   90.00
_cell.angle_beta   90.00
_cell.angle_gamma   90.00
#
_symmetry.space_group_name_H-M   'P 1'
#
loop_
_entity.id
_entity.type
_entity.pdbx_description
1 polymer ?
#
loop_
_entity_poly.entity_id
_entity_poly.type
_entity_poly.pdbx_seq_one_letter_code
_entity_poly.pdbx_strand_id
1 'polypeptide(L)'
;MQGYNYSSGVWQFEGHGYVPCGMSGVCIMQVFGASPHNTTLMLRVSNGSLYYYNKSLLVPNIYDRWFKLNVIHDVNASRLNVYVDGDLKLEAPGRGGTIHYFKCGVYVQDNESYYRESRWKGIK
;
A
#
# COMPACT_ATOMS: atom_id res chain seq x y z
N MET A 1 -1.86 -19.64 10.77
CA MET A 1 -1.75 -19.50 9.30
C MET A 1 -0.34 -19.04 8.99
N GLN A 2 0.44 -19.83 8.27
CA GLN A 2 1.74 -19.41 7.75
C GLN A 2 1.45 -18.56 6.52
N GLY A 3 1.57 -17.24 6.63
CA GLY A 3 1.36 -16.32 5.51
C GLY A 3 2.44 -16.48 4.44
N TYR A 4 2.24 -15.83 3.28
CA TYR A 4 3.23 -15.75 2.21
C TYR A 4 4.33 -14.73 2.56
N ASN A 5 5.15 -15.08 3.55
CA ASN A 5 6.34 -14.32 3.87
C ASN A 5 7.43 -14.58 2.82
N TYR A 6 8.24 -13.57 2.52
CA TYR A 6 9.31 -13.68 1.54
C TYR A 6 10.57 -12.92 1.94
N SER A 7 11.72 -13.40 1.51
CA SER A 7 13.05 -12.82 1.83
C SER A 7 13.90 -12.51 0.61
N SER A 8 13.48 -12.95 -0.57
CA SER A 8 14.17 -12.76 -1.84
C SER A 8 13.19 -12.88 -3.01
N GLY A 9 13.67 -12.55 -4.21
CA GLY A 9 12.90 -12.59 -5.45
C GLY A 9 12.06 -11.34 -5.70
N VAL A 10 11.22 -11.44 -6.73
CA VAL A 10 10.24 -10.42 -7.11
C VAL A 10 8.87 -10.90 -6.66
N TRP A 11 8.21 -10.09 -5.85
CA TRP A 11 6.90 -10.40 -5.30
C TRP A 11 5.89 -9.33 -5.68
N GLN A 12 4.67 -9.77 -5.94
CA GLN A 12 3.60 -8.93 -6.42
C GLN A 12 2.35 -9.12 -5.57
N PHE A 13 1.69 -8.01 -5.27
CA PHE A 13 0.30 -7.98 -4.84
C PHE A 13 -0.52 -7.30 -5.92
N GLU A 14 -1.66 -7.89 -6.29
CA GLU A 14 -2.64 -7.27 -7.17
C GLU A 14 -4.04 -7.34 -6.55
N GLY A 15 -4.82 -6.27 -6.67
CA GLY A 15 -6.23 -6.28 -6.26
C GLY A 15 -6.97 -5.02 -6.67
N HIS A 16 -8.30 -5.04 -6.57
CA HIS A 16 -9.11 -3.84 -6.73
C HIS A 16 -9.50 -3.30 -5.36
N GLY A 17 -9.11 -2.06 -5.08
CA GLY A 17 -9.45 -1.35 -3.85
C GLY A 17 -10.59 -0.36 -4.08
N TYR A 18 -11.38 -0.12 -3.03
CA TYR A 18 -12.39 0.95 -2.96
C TYR A 18 -12.33 1.58 -1.58
N VAL A 19 -12.39 2.90 -1.56
CA VAL A 19 -12.39 3.70 -0.33
C VAL A 19 -13.60 4.64 -0.37
N PRO A 20 -14.56 4.54 0.56
CA PRO A 20 -15.68 5.47 0.58
C PRO A 20 -15.21 6.90 0.92
N CYS A 21 -15.97 7.91 0.47
CA CYS A 21 -15.69 9.28 0.88
C CYS A 21 -15.76 9.49 2.40
N GLY A 22 -15.06 10.53 2.85
CA GLY A 22 -14.99 10.91 4.27
C GLY A 22 -13.94 10.14 5.09
N MET A 23 -13.16 9.25 4.45
CA MET A 23 -12.12 8.44 5.11
C MET A 23 -10.73 9.10 5.04
N SER A 24 -10.20 9.61 6.15
CA SER A 24 -8.86 10.23 6.22
C SER A 24 -8.01 9.62 7.34
N GLY A 25 -6.68 9.79 7.28
CA GLY A 25 -5.76 9.38 8.34
C GLY A 25 -5.61 7.87 8.49
N VAL A 26 -5.57 7.14 7.37
CA VAL A 26 -5.59 5.67 7.37
C VAL A 26 -4.64 5.10 6.34
N CYS A 27 -4.12 3.90 6.59
CA CYS A 27 -3.34 3.11 5.66
C CYS A 27 -4.18 1.96 5.10
N ILE A 28 -4.16 1.80 3.78
CA ILE A 28 -4.97 0.79 3.09
C ILE A 28 -4.14 -0.37 2.53
N MET A 29 -2.84 -0.18 2.34
CA MET A 29 -1.91 -1.18 1.82
C MET A 29 -0.52 -0.99 2.42
N GLN A 30 0.14 -2.08 2.80
CA GLN A 30 1.48 -2.07 3.37
C GLN A 30 2.34 -3.18 2.78
N VAL A 31 3.63 -2.91 2.70
CA VAL A 31 4.66 -3.95 2.68
C VAL A 31 5.41 -3.83 4.00
N PHE A 32 5.34 -4.87 4.83
CA PHE A 32 6.08 -4.96 6.09
C PHE A 32 7.45 -5.61 5.88
N GLY A 33 8.32 -5.44 6.87
CA GLY A 33 9.59 -6.17 6.93
C GLY A 33 10.84 -5.36 6.63
N ALA A 34 10.77 -4.03 6.67
CA ALA A 34 11.95 -3.18 6.47
C ALA A 34 12.95 -3.29 7.63
N SER A 35 14.12 -2.66 7.48
CA SER A 35 15.08 -2.43 8.57
C SER A 35 15.87 -1.15 8.32
N PRO A 36 16.00 -0.22 9.28
CA PRO A 36 15.61 -0.32 10.71
C PRO A 36 14.14 0.03 11.00
N HIS A 37 13.33 0.29 9.99
CA HIS A 37 11.91 0.62 10.13
C HIS A 37 11.01 -0.62 10.01
N ASN A 38 9.77 -0.57 10.46
CA ASN A 38 8.88 -1.72 10.36
C ASN A 38 8.32 -1.97 8.94
N THR A 39 8.12 -0.92 8.15
CA THR A 39 7.47 -0.99 6.83
C THR A 39 8.40 -0.56 5.71
N THR A 40 8.32 -1.28 4.60
CA THR A 40 8.90 -0.91 3.30
C THR A 40 7.99 0.08 2.57
N LEU A 41 6.67 -0.15 2.65
CA LEU A 41 5.64 0.66 2.00
C LEU A 41 4.46 0.89 2.94
N MET A 42 3.90 2.09 2.88
CA MET A 42 2.56 2.40 3.34
C MET A 42 1.85 3.24 2.28
N LEU A 43 0.69 2.80 1.80
CA LEU A 43 -0.21 3.62 1.01
C LEU A 43 -1.30 4.15 1.94
N ARG A 44 -1.32 5.47 2.13
CA ARG A 44 -2.24 6.14 3.04
C ARG A 44 -3.27 6.95 2.29
N VAL A 45 -4.49 6.97 2.79
CA VAL A 45 -5.52 7.89 2.33
C VAL A 45 -5.58 9.06 3.30
N SER A 46 -5.45 10.27 2.76
CA SER A 46 -5.60 11.52 3.48
C SER A 46 -6.35 12.51 2.61
N ASN A 47 -7.44 13.08 3.14
CA ASN A 47 -8.26 14.09 2.46
C ASN A 47 -8.58 13.75 1.00
N GLY A 48 -9.04 12.52 0.74
CA GLY A 48 -9.46 12.07 -0.58
C GLY A 48 -8.34 11.69 -1.52
N SER A 49 -7.10 11.71 -1.06
CA SER A 49 -5.94 11.43 -1.91
C SER A 49 -5.12 10.27 -1.35
N LEU A 50 -4.50 9.52 -2.25
CA LEU A 50 -3.60 8.41 -1.95
C LEU A 50 -2.16 8.92 -1.88
N TYR A 51 -1.44 8.58 -0.82
CA TYR A 51 -0.08 9.00 -0.54
C TYR A 51 0.86 7.81 -0.31
N TYR A 52 2.13 7.99 -0.66
CA TYR A 52 3.24 7.21 -0.13
C TYR A 52 3.61 7.74 1.25
N TYR A 53 3.43 6.91 2.27
CA TYR A 53 3.37 7.34 3.67
C TYR A 53 2.45 8.57 3.79
N ASN A 54 2.85 9.60 4.53
CA ASN A 54 2.16 10.89 4.63
C ASN A 54 2.93 12.00 3.90
N LYS A 55 3.73 11.65 2.88
CA LYS A 55 4.69 12.58 2.26
C LYS A 55 4.38 12.87 0.81
N SER A 56 4.34 11.84 -0.04
CA SER A 56 4.25 12.03 -1.49
C SER A 56 2.88 11.68 -2.00
N LEU A 57 2.18 12.63 -2.62
CA LEU A 57 0.91 12.41 -3.29
C LEU A 57 1.12 11.47 -4.49
N LEU A 58 0.33 10.41 -4.58
CA LEU A 58 0.35 9.45 -5.69
C LEU A 58 -0.85 9.63 -6.61
N VAL A 59 -2.05 9.71 -6.03
CA VAL A 59 -3.30 9.81 -6.78
C VAL A 59 -4.28 10.72 -6.03
N PRO A 60 -4.70 11.85 -6.61
CA PRO A 60 -5.78 12.65 -6.04
C PRO A 60 -7.15 12.00 -6.28
N ASN A 61 -8.14 12.36 -5.47
CA ASN A 61 -9.56 11.99 -5.65
C ASN A 61 -9.78 10.46 -5.79
N ILE A 62 -9.30 9.69 -4.81
CA ILE A 62 -9.36 8.21 -4.80
C ILE A 62 -10.69 7.67 -4.26
N TYR A 63 -11.54 8.52 -3.69
CA TYR A 63 -12.79 8.11 -3.09
C TYR A 63 -13.82 7.61 -4.11
N ASP A 64 -14.74 6.79 -3.61
CA ASP A 64 -15.98 6.36 -4.28
C ASP A 64 -15.81 5.78 -5.68
N ARG A 65 -14.65 5.19 -5.93
CA ARG A 65 -14.36 4.43 -7.13
C ARG A 65 -13.56 3.19 -6.81
N TRP A 66 -13.73 2.19 -7.66
CA TRP A 66 -12.79 1.08 -7.70
C TRP A 66 -11.53 1.52 -8.43
N PHE A 67 -10.37 1.14 -7.91
CA PHE A 67 -9.08 1.31 -8.57
C PHE A 67 -8.31 -0.01 -8.55
N LYS A 68 -7.61 -0.32 -9.63
CA LYS A 68 -6.69 -1.44 -9.67
C LYS A 68 -5.39 -1.04 -9.01
N LEU A 69 -4.99 -1.75 -7.96
CA LEU A 69 -3.70 -1.58 -7.30
C LEU A 69 -2.79 -2.74 -7.66
N ASN A 70 -1.56 -2.43 -8.07
CA ASN A 70 -0.50 -3.41 -8.24
C ASN A 70 0.77 -2.91 -7.54
N VAL A 71 1.28 -3.70 -6.60
CA VAL A 71 2.51 -3.40 -5.85
C VAL A 71 3.52 -4.50 -6.12
N ILE A 72 4.67 -4.13 -6.64
CA ILE A 72 5.78 -5.05 -6.92
C ILE A 72 6.95 -4.69 -6.01
N HIS A 73 7.47 -5.67 -5.28
CA HIS A 73 8.68 -5.56 -4.48
C HIS A 73 9.74 -6.54 -5.01
N ASP A 74 10.77 -6.00 -5.65
CA ASP A 74 11.97 -6.72 -6.04
C ASP A 74 13.00 -6.60 -4.91
N VAL A 75 13.10 -7.65 -4.10
CA VAL A 75 13.97 -7.66 -2.92
C VAL A 75 15.43 -7.65 -3.35
N ASN A 76 15.77 -8.37 -4.43
CA ASN A 76 17.13 -8.49 -4.93
C ASN A 76 17.64 -7.16 -5.50
N ALA A 77 16.80 -6.42 -6.21
CA ALA A 77 17.12 -5.09 -6.72
C ALA A 77 16.90 -3.97 -5.68
N SER A 78 16.40 -4.29 -4.48
CA SER A 78 16.00 -3.32 -3.46
C SER A 78 15.06 -2.24 -4.03
N ARG A 79 14.07 -2.65 -4.83
CA ARG A 79 13.19 -1.74 -5.56
C ARG A 79 11.72 -2.09 -5.35
N LEU A 80 10.90 -1.07 -5.20
CA LEU A 80 9.47 -1.14 -5.07
C LEU A 80 8.79 -0.25 -6.10
N ASN A 81 7.78 -0.80 -6.78
CA ASN A 81 6.97 -0.09 -7.75
C ASN A 81 5.49 -0.17 -7.37
N VAL A 82 4.78 0.95 -7.44
CA VAL A 82 3.32 1.00 -7.22
C VAL A 82 2.64 1.51 -8.48
N TYR A 83 1.69 0.74 -8.97
CA TYR A 83 0.84 1.09 -10.08
C TYR A 83 -0.59 1.25 -9.60
N VAL A 84 -1.26 2.30 -10.07
CA VAL A 84 -2.69 2.53 -9.86
C VAL A 84 -3.35 2.67 -11.21
N ASP A 85 -4.35 1.84 -11.47
CA ASP A 85 -5.06 1.75 -12.76
C ASP A 85 -4.12 1.50 -13.95
N GLY A 86 -3.03 0.77 -13.72
CA GLY A 86 -2.02 0.43 -14.74
C GLY A 86 -0.90 1.46 -14.89
N ASP A 87 -1.07 2.68 -14.38
CA ASP A 87 -0.04 3.71 -14.43
C ASP A 87 0.95 3.56 -13.28
N LEU A 88 2.25 3.68 -13.57
CA LEU A 88 3.29 3.77 -12.55
C LEU A 88 3.14 5.09 -11.78
N LYS A 89 2.87 5.01 -10.47
CA LYS A 89 2.73 6.19 -9.58
C LYS A 89 3.92 6.36 -8.64
N LEU A 90 4.66 5.29 -8.35
CA LEU A 90 5.82 5.33 -7.45
C LEU A 90 6.89 4.34 -7.90
N GLU A 91 8.14 4.78 -7.91
CA GLU A 91 9.32 3.94 -7.77
C GLU A 91 10.07 4.37 -6.49
N ALA A 92 10.39 3.42 -5.62
CA ALA A 92 11.04 3.68 -4.34
C ALA A 92 11.98 2.53 -3.93
N PRO A 93 12.96 2.76 -3.02
CA PRO A 93 13.79 1.68 -2.49
C PRO A 93 13.01 0.70 -1.59
N GLY A 94 13.44 -0.57 -1.53
CA GLY A 94 12.85 -1.65 -0.70
C GLY A 94 13.05 -1.52 0.82
N ARG A 95 13.83 -0.54 1.27
CA ARG A 95 14.12 -0.21 2.68
C ARG A 95 14.74 -1.36 3.52
N GLY A 96 15.43 -2.29 2.87
CA GLY A 96 16.17 -3.38 3.53
C GLY A 96 15.27 -4.35 4.30
N GLY A 97 15.86 -5.13 5.21
CA GLY A 97 15.14 -6.17 5.96
C GLY A 97 15.32 -7.58 5.39
N THR A 98 14.80 -8.59 6.09
CA THR A 98 15.06 -10.00 5.79
C THR A 98 13.81 -10.85 5.60
N ILE A 99 12.65 -10.39 6.08
CA ILE A 99 11.37 -11.09 5.95
C ILE A 99 10.27 -10.06 5.71
N HIS A 100 9.61 -10.17 4.58
CA HIS A 100 8.58 -9.26 4.10
C HIS A 100 7.25 -9.97 3.92
N TYR A 101 6.17 -9.19 3.92
CA TYR A 101 4.83 -9.64 3.55
C TYR A 101 3.93 -8.44 3.22
N PHE A 102 2.93 -8.67 2.38
CA PHE A 102 1.92 -7.67 2.03
C PHE A 102 0.78 -7.67 3.05
N LYS A 103 0.14 -6.51 3.21
CA LYS A 103 -1.11 -6.35 3.95
C LYS A 103 -2.01 -5.39 3.20
N CYS A 104 -3.31 -5.67 3.12
CA CYS A 104 -4.33 -4.74 2.68
C CYS A 104 -5.50 -4.74 3.66
N GLY A 105 -6.27 -3.65 3.71
CA GLY A 105 -7.39 -3.50 4.64
C GLY A 105 -7.49 -2.06 5.11
N VAL A 106 -7.84 -1.85 6.39
CA VAL A 106 -7.81 -0.52 7.01
C VAL A 106 -6.95 -0.59 8.26
N TYR A 107 -5.95 0.27 8.31
CA TYR A 107 -5.11 0.45 9.50
C TYR A 107 -5.08 1.93 9.87
N VAL A 108 -5.54 2.24 11.08
CA VAL A 108 -5.60 3.61 11.60
C VAL A 108 -4.19 4.19 11.70
N GLN A 109 -4.06 5.47 11.37
CA GLN A 109 -2.86 6.27 11.51
C GLN A 109 -3.20 7.55 12.29
N ASP A 110 -2.34 8.57 12.19
CA ASP A 110 -2.63 9.90 12.73
C ASP A 110 -3.72 10.64 11.95
N ASN A 111 -4.46 11.49 12.67
CA ASN A 111 -5.50 12.40 12.16
C ASN A 111 -6.66 11.67 11.46
N GLU A 112 -7.11 10.56 12.05
CA GLU A 112 -8.13 9.72 11.44
C GLU A 112 -9.54 10.26 11.56
N SER A 113 -10.36 9.99 10.54
CA SER A 113 -11.80 10.20 10.59
C SER A 113 -12.51 9.10 11.38
N TYR A 114 -13.74 9.38 11.84
CA TYR A 114 -14.56 8.42 12.58
C TYR A 114 -14.92 7.16 11.76
N TYR A 115 -15.25 7.35 10.48
CA TYR A 115 -15.60 6.27 9.56
C TYR A 115 -14.34 5.69 8.89
N ARG A 116 -14.23 4.35 8.90
CA ARG A 116 -13.00 3.61 8.55
C ARG A 116 -13.36 2.34 7.80
N GLU A 117 -13.33 2.40 6.48
CA GLU A 117 -13.66 1.26 5.63
C GLU A 117 -12.82 1.26 4.36
N SER A 118 -12.34 0.08 3.98
CA SER A 118 -11.83 -0.18 2.64
C SER A 118 -12.37 -1.52 2.19
N ARG A 119 -12.71 -1.60 0.90
CA ARG A 119 -13.24 -2.82 0.29
C ARG A 119 -12.23 -3.32 -0.72
N TRP A 120 -12.07 -4.64 -0.77
CA TRP A 120 -11.12 -5.28 -1.65
C TRP A 120 -11.77 -6.45 -2.38
N LYS A 121 -11.43 -6.63 -3.66
CA LYS A 121 -11.85 -7.78 -4.45
C LYS A 121 -10.74 -8.21 -5.42
N GLY A 122 -10.74 -9.49 -5.75
CA GLY A 122 -9.78 -10.07 -6.70
C GLY A 122 -8.33 -9.95 -6.23
N ILE A 123 -8.07 -10.11 -4.93
CA ILE A 123 -6.72 -10.12 -4.36
C ILE A 123 -5.96 -11.36 -4.87
N LYS A 124 -4.72 -11.16 -5.29
CA LYS A 124 -3.78 -12.20 -5.72
C LYS A 124 -2.40 -11.93 -5.13
#